data_AF-A0A7Y2XB44-F1
#
_entry.id   AF-A0A7Y2XB44-F1
#
_cell.length_a   1.000
_cell.length_b   1.000
_cell.length_c   1.000
_cell.angle_alpha   90.00
_cell.angle_beta   90.00
_cell.angle_gamma   90.00
#
_symmetry.space_group_name_H-M   'P 1'
#
loop_
_entity.id
_entity.type
_entity.pdbx_description
1 polymer ?
#
loop_
_entity_poly.entity_id
_entity_poly.type
_entity_poly.pdbx_seq_one_letter_code
_entity_poly.pdbx_strand_id
1 'polypeptide(L)' 'MSRIVQIWKETTDELMNKVTWPTWEELRSSTLIVIVASILFALAIALIDKVFGFVMEILYDLLK' A
#
# COMPACT_ATOMS: atom_id res chain seq x y z
N MET A 1 -29.25 21.05 13.76
CA MET A 1 -29.06 19.64 13.36
C MET A 1 -29.40 19.36 11.88
N SER A 2 -30.25 20.16 11.22
CA SER A 2 -30.59 20.00 9.80
C SER A 2 -29.42 20.17 8.82
N ARG A 3 -28.53 21.16 9.05
CA ARG A 3 -27.38 21.42 8.17
C ARG A 3 -26.41 20.24 8.03
N ILE A 4 -26.12 19.52 9.12
CA ILE A 4 -25.20 18.37 9.07
C ILE A 4 -25.82 17.22 8.27
N VAL A 5 -27.10 16.93 8.48
CA VAL A 5 -27.83 15.89 7.71
C VAL A 5 -27.86 16.24 6.22
N GLN A 6 -28.02 17.52 5.90
CA GLN A 6 -28.06 18.01 4.53
C GLN A 6 -26.70 17.87 3.82
N ILE A 7 -25.60 18.22 4.51
CA ILE A 7 -24.23 18.02 4.01
C ILE A 7 -23.98 16.54 3.71
N TRP A 8 -24.31 15.64 4.62
CA TRP A 8 -24.14 14.20 4.38
C TRP A 8 -24.92 13.73 3.15
N LYS A 9 -26.16 14.18 2.99
CA LYS A 9 -26.98 13.87 1.81
C LYS A 9 -26.33 14.34 0.51
N GLU A 10 -25.88 15.59 0.49
CA GLU A 10 -25.23 16.19 -0.68
C GLU A 10 -23.92 15.47 -1.03
N THR A 11 -23.07 15.18 -0.03
CA THR A 11 -21.82 14.44 -0.23
C THR A 11 -22.06 13.01 -0.73
N THR A 12 -23.08 12.31 -0.21
CA THR A 12 -23.39 10.96 -0.70
C THR A 12 -23.90 10.97 -2.14
N ASP A 13 -24.69 11.97 -2.51
CA ASP A 13 -25.21 12.11 -3.87
C ASP A 13 -24.08 12.45 -4.86
N GLU A 14 -23.16 13.33 -4.46
CA GLU A 14 -21.98 13.68 -5.25
C GLU A 14 -21.05 12.48 -5.46
N LEU A 15 -20.70 11.76 -4.37
CA LEU A 15 -19.81 10.62 -4.47
C LEU A 15 -20.40 9.49 -5.33
N MET A 16 -21.72 9.30 -5.34
CA MET A 16 -22.33 8.21 -6.09
C MET A 16 -22.68 8.59 -7.54
N ASN A 17 -23.05 9.84 -7.81
CA ASN A 17 -23.57 10.27 -9.12
C ASN A 17 -22.62 11.20 -9.90
N LYS A 18 -21.65 11.84 -9.24
CA LYS A 18 -20.72 12.81 -9.87
C LYS A 18 -19.28 12.30 -9.96
N VAL A 19 -19.00 11.07 -9.51
CA VAL A 19 -17.68 10.46 -9.57
C VAL A 19 -17.74 9.17 -10.37
N THR A 20 -16.75 8.97 -11.25
CA THR A 20 -16.54 7.70 -11.95
C THR A 20 -15.83 6.72 -11.03
N TRP A 21 -16.60 5.84 -10.39
CA TRP A 21 -16.04 4.68 -9.72
C TRP A 21 -15.57 3.65 -10.75
N PRO A 22 -14.34 3.14 -10.63
CA PRO A 22 -13.88 2.05 -11.46
C PRO A 22 -14.73 0.81 -11.22
N THR A 23 -14.82 -0.05 -12.25
CA THR A 23 -15.54 -1.31 -12.09
C THR A 23 -14.81 -2.24 -11.11
N TRP A 24 -15.54 -3.20 -10.54
CA TRP A 24 -14.96 -4.20 -9.63
C TRP A 24 -13.80 -4.98 -10.24
N GLU A 25 -13.81 -5.18 -11.56
CA GLU A 25 -12.74 -5.87 -12.28
C GLU A 25 -11.49 -4.98 -12.41
N GLU A 26 -11.65 -3.70 -12.72
CA GLU A 26 -10.56 -2.72 -12.77
C GLU A 26 -9.91 -2.50 -11.40
N LEU A 27 -10.73 -2.45 -10.35
CA LEU A 27 -10.26 -2.38 -8.96
C LEU A 27 -9.40 -3.58 -8.60
N ARG A 28 -9.83 -4.79 -8.99
CA ARG A 28 -9.06 -6.01 -8.73
C ARG A 28 -7.76 -6.04 -9.52
N SER A 29 -7.80 -5.62 -10.79
CA SER A 29 -6.62 -5.58 -11.65
C SER A 29 -5.55 -4.64 -11.09
N SER A 30 -5.93 -3.40 -10.75
CA SER A 30 -5.04 -2.42 -10.13
C SER A 30 -4.50 -2.89 -8.78
N THR A 31 -5.35 -3.48 -7.93
CA THR A 31 -4.94 -4.03 -6.63
C THR A 31 -3.94 -5.18 -6.79
N LEU A 32 -4.14 -6.07 -7.77
CA LEU A 32 -3.25 -7.21 -8.01
C LEU A 32 -1.84 -6.75 -8.38
N ILE A 33 -1.72 -5.71 -9.22
CA ILE A 33 -0.44 -5.12 -9.57
C ILE A 33 0.28 -4.61 -8.32
N VAL A 34 -0.44 -3.90 -7.44
CA VAL A 34 0.12 -3.38 -6.17
C VAL A 34 0.59 -4.53 -5.28
N ILE A 35 -0.20 -5.59 -5.13
CA ILE A 35 0.18 -6.76 -4.33
C ILE A 35 1.49 -7.37 -4.83
N VAL A 36 1.62 -7.56 -6.14
CA VAL A 36 2.85 -8.11 -6.74
C VAL A 36 4.04 -7.17 -6.49
N ALA A 37 3.86 -5.86 -6.67
CA ALA A 37 4.91 -4.89 -6.38
C ALA A 37 5.35 -4.92 -4.90
N SER A 38 4.39 -4.99 -3.96
CA SER A 38 4.69 -5.08 -2.53
C SER A 38 5.49 -6.33 -2.17
N ILE A 39 5.19 -7.47 -2.80
CA ILE A 39 5.95 -8.72 -2.59
C ILE A 39 7.39 -8.56 -3.10
N LEU A 40 7.59 -7.94 -4.27
CA LEU A 40 8.93 -7.69 -4.80
C LEU A 40 9.75 -6.79 -3.87
N PHE A 41 9.15 -5.72 -3.33
CA PHE A 41 9.81 -4.86 -2.35
C PHE A 41 10.14 -5.60 -1.05
N ALA A 42 9.23 -6.44 -0.55
CA ALA A 42 9.48 -7.25 0.63
C ALA A 42 10.68 -8.19 0.44
N LEU A 43 10.79 -8.83 -0.74
CA LEU A 43 11.95 -9.67 -1.08
C LEU A 43 13.25 -8.85 -1.18
N ALA A 44 13.20 -7.66 -1.76
CA ALA A 44 14.36 -6.79 -1.87
C ALA A 44 14.87 -6.36 -0.48
N ILE A 45 13.96 -5.95 0.42
CA ILE A 45 14.31 -5.58 1.79
C ILE A 45 14.90 -6.79 2.53
N ALA A 46 14.26 -7.97 2.43
CA ALA A 46 14.76 -9.18 3.07
C ALA A 46 16.17 -9.58 2.58
N LEU A 47 16.49 -9.33 1.32
CA LEU A 47 17.85 -9.54 0.79
C LEU A 47 18.85 -8.56 1.41
N ILE A 48 18.50 -7.27 1.46
CA ILE A 48 19.34 -6.23 2.07
C ILE A 48 19.61 -6.59 3.54
N ASP A 49 18.58 -6.94 4.31
CA ASP A 49 18.71 -7.30 5.73
C ASP A 49 19.69 -8.47 5.93
N LYS A 50 19.61 -9.51 5.08
CA LYS A 50 20.53 -10.65 5.14
C LYS A 50 21.97 -10.28 4.80
N VAL A 51 22.17 -9.47 3.77
CA VAL A 51 23.51 -9.02 3.36
C VAL A 51 24.14 -8.18 4.45
N PHE A 52 23.39 -7.21 5.01
CA PHE A 52 23.89 -6.39 6.10
C PHE A 52 24.16 -7.21 7.36
N GLY A 53 23.29 -8.15 7.72
CA GLY A 53 23.53 -9.06 8.84
C GLY A 53 24.84 -9.83 8.69
N PHE A 54 25.05 -10.44 7.52
CA PHE A 54 26.28 -11.18 7.22
C PHE A 54 27.54 -10.30 7.25
N VAL A 55 27.47 -9.08 6.70
CA VAL A 55 28.60 -8.14 6.75
C VAL A 55 28.92 -7.75 8.19
N MET A 56 27.90 -7.49 9.00
CA MET A 56 28.10 -7.13 10.41
C MET A 56 28.69 -8.28 11.22
N GLU A 57 28.24 -9.52 11.00
CA GLU A 57 28.84 -10.71 11.64
C GLU A 57 30.34 -10.81 11.32
N ILE A 58 30.74 -10.66 10.06
CA ILE A 58 32.16 -10.66 9.66
C ILE A 58 32.94 -9.54 10.36
N LEU A 59 32.38 -8.32 10.40
CA LEU A 59 33.05 -7.19 11.03
C LEU A 59 33.23 -7.40 12.54
N TYR A 60 32.22 -7.95 13.21
CA TYR A 60 32.32 -8.26 14.64
C TYR A 60 33.33 -9.37 14.91
N ASP A 61 33.37 -10.41 14.08
CA ASP A 61 34.35 -11.49 14.20
C ASP A 61 35.79 -11.03 13.91
N LEU A 62 35.98 -10.06 13.01
CA LEU A 62 37.29 -9.49 12.70
C LEU A 62 37.80 -8.52 13.77
N LEU A 63 36.89 -7.79 14.42
CA LEU A 63 37.24 -6.82 15.47
C LEU A 63 37.50 -7.49 16.83
N LYS A 64 36.99 -8.71 17.02
CA LYS A 64 37.21 -9.54 18.20
C LYS A 64 38.59 -10.21 18.17
#